data_AF-A0A096GPD2-F1
#
_entry.id   AF-A0A096GPD2-F1
#
_cell.length_a   1.000
_cell.length_b   1.000
_cell.length_c   1.000
_cell.angle_alpha   90.00
_cell.angle_beta   90.00
_cell.angle_gamma   90.00
#
_symmetry.space_group_name_H-M   'P 1'
#
loop_
_entity.id
_entity.type
_entity.pdbx_description
1 polymer ?
#
loop_
_entity_poly.entity_id
_entity_poly.type
_entity_poly.pdbx_seq_one_letter_code
_entity_poly.pdbx_strand_id
1 'polypeptide(L)'
;MKLQTDNLRLGNDLSSLLRALAQVLPDFAKQVNAVSEGRLSGSYNALTSPPTTGKHQAGDYIKNSAPEVLGTAGAQYVLKGWICVAGGEPGTWAEDRGMTGT
;
A
#
# COMPACT_ATOMS: atom_id res chain seq x y z
N MET A 1 1.92 -3.57 6.77
CA MET A 1 3.01 -4.34 7.41
C MET A 1 3.16 -5.68 6.68
N LYS A 2 4.36 -6.02 6.21
CA LYS A 2 4.62 -7.34 5.59
C LYS A 2 4.80 -8.36 6.71
N LEU A 3 3.92 -9.36 6.78
CA LEU A 3 4.08 -10.47 7.72
C LEU A 3 5.34 -11.24 7.30
N GLN A 4 6.20 -11.54 8.27
CA GLN A 4 7.31 -12.45 8.00
C GLN A 4 6.73 -13.85 7.79
N THR A 5 6.76 -14.33 6.56
CA THR A 5 6.32 -15.67 6.18
C THR A 5 7.35 -16.74 6.50
N ASP A 6 8.61 -16.33 6.74
CA ASP A 6 9.75 -17.25 6.68
C ASP A 6 10.37 -17.50 8.08
N ASN A 7 9.95 -16.76 9.11
CA ASN A 7 10.56 -16.78 10.45
C ASN A 7 9.61 -17.20 11.56
N LEU A 8 8.39 -17.63 11.24
CA LEU A 8 7.54 -18.29 12.22
C LEU A 8 8.21 -19.62 12.54
N ARG A 9 8.95 -19.67 13.64
CA ARG A 9 9.44 -20.93 14.23
C ARG A 9 8.22 -21.69 14.74
N LEU A 10 7.46 -22.23 13.80
CA LEU A 10 6.43 -23.23 13.99
C LEU A 10 7.19 -24.49 14.41
N GLY A 11 7.56 -24.53 15.68
CA GLY A 11 8.11 -25.75 16.26
C GLY A 11 7.06 -26.86 16.23
N ASN A 12 7.50 -28.04 16.63
CA ASN A 12 6.72 -29.26 16.49
C ASN A 12 5.83 -29.49 17.72
N ASP A 13 5.82 -28.54 18.66
CA ASP A 13 5.22 -28.66 19.98
C ASP A 13 4.20 -27.54 20.24
N LEU A 14 3.22 -27.81 21.11
CA LEU A 14 2.16 -26.87 21.46
C LEU A 14 2.71 -25.52 21.97
N SER A 15 3.80 -25.52 22.73
CA SER A 15 4.36 -24.28 23.30
C SER A 15 4.95 -23.39 22.21
N SER A 16 5.53 -23.98 21.17
CA SER A 16 6.01 -23.25 20.00
C SER A 16 4.85 -22.66 19.18
N LEU A 17 3.76 -23.41 18.99
CA LEU A 17 2.55 -22.91 18.32
C LEU A 17 1.92 -21.75 19.09
N LEU A 18 1.76 -21.87 20.41
CA LEU A 18 1.22 -20.80 21.24
C LEU A 18 2.06 -19.53 21.18
N ARG A 19 3.39 -19.65 21.16
CA ARG A 19 4.29 -18.50 20.97
C ARG A 19 4.13 -17.86 19.60
N ALA A 20 4.05 -18.65 18.53
CA ALA A 20 3.84 -18.13 17.18
C ALA A 20 2.50 -17.38 17.07
N LEU A 21 1.41 -17.93 17.64
CA LEU A 21 0.11 -17.26 17.68
C LEU A 21 0.16 -15.97 18.50
N ALA A 22 0.83 -15.98 19.66
CA ALA A 22 1.00 -14.78 20.49
C ALA A 22 1.81 -13.68 19.78
N GLN A 23 2.70 -14.03 18.85
CA GLN A 23 3.43 -13.05 18.03
C GLN A 23 2.57 -12.51 16.88
N VAL A 24 1.83 -13.37 16.19
CA VAL A 24 1.11 -12.99 14.96
C VAL A 24 -0.23 -12.30 15.21
N LEU A 25 -1.01 -12.76 16.21
CA LEU A 25 -2.36 -12.23 16.46
C LEU A 25 -2.38 -10.73 16.79
N PRO A 26 -1.47 -10.19 17.63
CA PRO A 26 -1.42 -8.75 17.87
C PRO A 26 -1.13 -7.94 16.61
N ASP A 27 -0.30 -8.47 15.70
CA ASP A 27 0.05 -7.77 14.47
C ASP A 27 -1.11 -7.77 13.47
N PHE A 28 -1.94 -8.82 13.44
CA PHE A 28 -3.22 -8.78 12.75
C PHE A 28 -4.17 -7.75 13.36
N ALA A 29 -4.34 -7.75 14.69
CA ALA A 29 -5.21 -6.80 15.37
C ALA A 29 -4.83 -5.34 15.07
N LYS A 30 -3.53 -5.01 15.09
CA LYS A 30 -3.03 -3.68 14.69
C LYS A 30 -3.43 -3.30 13.27
N GLN A 31 -3.32 -4.22 12.31
CA GLN A 31 -3.70 -3.94 10.92
C GLN A 31 -5.20 -3.76 10.76
N VAL A 32 -6.01 -4.62 11.38
CA VAL A 32 -7.47 -4.51 11.36
C VAL A 32 -7.91 -3.20 12.00
N ASN A 33 -7.36 -2.83 13.15
CA ASN A 33 -7.69 -1.56 13.81
C ASN A 33 -7.30 -0.36 12.93
N ALA A 34 -6.11 -0.38 12.31
CA ALA A 34 -5.71 0.70 11.40
C ALA A 34 -6.70 0.85 10.24
N VAL A 35 -7.15 -0.25 9.62
CA VAL A 35 -8.15 -0.23 8.56
C VAL A 35 -9.49 0.33 9.06
N SER A 36 -9.98 -0.15 10.21
CA SER A 36 -11.22 0.34 10.84
C SER A 36 -11.16 1.83 11.20
N GLU A 37 -10.00 2.34 11.55
CA GLU A 37 -9.75 3.76 11.83
C GLU A 37 -9.51 4.60 10.56
N GLY A 38 -9.72 4.02 9.37
CA GLY A 38 -9.52 4.71 8.09
C GLY A 38 -8.04 4.92 7.73
N ARG A 39 -7.11 4.37 8.51
CA ARG A 39 -5.67 4.42 8.24
C ARG A 39 -5.27 3.21 7.40
N LEU A 40 -5.04 3.43 6.11
CA LEU A 40 -4.37 2.46 5.25
C LEU A 40 -2.85 2.42 5.56
N SER A 41 -2.47 1.88 6.73
CA SER A 41 -1.08 1.75 7.23
C SER A 41 -0.29 0.58 6.59
N GLY A 42 -0.65 0.21 5.35
CA GLY A 42 -0.22 -1.07 4.78
C GLY A 42 -0.15 -1.16 3.25
N SER A 43 -0.17 -0.04 2.53
CA SER A 43 0.03 -0.06 1.06
C SER A 43 1.49 -0.40 0.77
N TYR A 44 1.81 -1.68 0.65
CA TYR A 44 3.16 -2.19 0.39
C TYR A 44 3.62 -1.97 -1.07
N ASN A 45 2.67 -1.61 -1.93
CA ASN A 45 2.91 -1.17 -3.29
C ASN A 45 2.94 0.36 -3.40
N ALA A 46 2.95 1.11 -2.29
CA ALA A 46 3.07 2.56 -2.39
C ALA A 46 4.45 2.95 -2.91
N LEU A 47 4.47 3.83 -3.90
CA LEU A 47 5.67 4.27 -4.59
C LEU A 47 5.70 5.81 -4.66
N THR A 48 6.86 6.37 -4.96
CA THR A 48 7.02 7.82 -5.24
C THR A 48 6.83 8.15 -6.73
N SER A 49 6.70 7.14 -7.58
CA SER A 49 6.49 7.25 -9.03
C SER A 49 5.65 6.06 -9.53
N PRO A 50 5.01 6.16 -10.72
CA PRO A 50 4.31 5.01 -11.29
C PRO A 50 5.30 3.88 -11.62
N PRO A 51 4.88 2.60 -11.57
CA PRO A 51 5.76 1.47 -11.89
C PRO A 51 6.34 1.57 -13.29
N THR A 52 7.63 1.22 -13.39
CA THR A 52 8.34 1.05 -14.66
C THR A 52 8.52 -0.43 -15.03
N THR A 53 8.19 -1.35 -14.11
CA THR A 53 8.32 -2.81 -14.28
C THR A 53 7.18 -3.57 -13.59
N GLY A 54 7.10 -4.88 -13.84
CA GLY A 54 6.09 -5.79 -13.27
C GLY A 54 4.83 -5.85 -14.12
N LYS A 55 4.02 -6.90 -13.97
CA LYS A 55 2.78 -7.07 -14.71
C LYS A 55 1.62 -6.48 -13.93
N HIS A 56 0.87 -5.58 -14.56
CA HIS A 56 -0.28 -4.90 -13.95
C HIS A 56 -1.49 -4.98 -14.88
N GLN A 57 -2.68 -4.93 -14.29
CA GLN A 57 -3.97 -4.98 -14.98
C GLN A 57 -4.65 -3.61 -14.92
N ALA A 58 -5.54 -3.33 -15.87
CA ALA A 58 -6.35 -2.13 -15.81
C ALA A 58 -7.21 -2.13 -14.53
N GLY A 59 -7.22 -1.01 -13.82
CA GLY A 59 -7.86 -0.85 -12.51
C GLY A 59 -6.93 -1.02 -11.31
N ASP A 60 -5.71 -1.54 -11.50
CA ASP A 60 -4.72 -1.57 -10.41
C ASP A 60 -4.40 -0.15 -9.95
N TYR A 61 -4.31 0.03 -8.63
CA TYR A 61 -4.05 1.33 -8.00
C TYR A 61 -2.81 1.28 -7.13
N ILE A 62 -1.96 2.30 -7.31
CA ILE A 62 -0.73 2.49 -6.56
C ILE A 62 -0.78 3.83 -5.87
N LYS A 63 -0.70 3.79 -4.53
CA LYS A 63 -0.73 5.00 -3.71
C LYS A 63 0.61 5.73 -3.81
N ASN A 64 0.56 7.06 -3.88
CA ASN A 64 1.76 7.87 -3.69
C ASN A 64 2.21 7.81 -2.22
N SER A 65 3.43 7.34 -1.96
CA SER A 65 4.01 7.27 -0.62
C SER A 65 4.49 8.62 -0.08
N ALA A 66 4.67 9.62 -0.95
CA ALA A 66 5.10 10.96 -0.60
C ALA A 66 4.21 12.00 -1.31
N PRO A 67 2.94 12.15 -0.90
CA PRO A 67 2.04 13.14 -1.49
C PRO A 67 2.53 14.56 -1.21
N GLU A 68 2.61 15.37 -2.27
CA GLU A 68 2.97 16.79 -2.21
C GLU A 68 1.98 17.64 -3.01
N VAL A 69 1.93 18.94 -2.71
CA VAL A 69 1.14 19.92 -3.48
C VAL A 69 1.99 20.38 -4.66
N LEU A 70 1.47 20.16 -5.86
CA LEU A 70 2.09 20.52 -7.13
C LEU A 70 1.25 21.55 -7.86
N GLY A 71 1.85 22.20 -8.86
CA GLY A 71 1.19 23.16 -9.73
C GLY A 71 1.34 24.61 -9.28
N THR A 72 0.81 25.52 -10.10
CA THR A 72 0.79 26.96 -9.84
C THR A 72 -0.48 27.35 -9.10
N ALA A 73 -0.46 28.51 -8.42
CA ALA A 73 -1.65 29.09 -7.79
C ALA A 73 -2.86 29.10 -8.76
N GLY A 74 -4.03 28.70 -8.27
CA GLY A 74 -5.26 28.55 -9.07
C GLY A 74 -5.35 27.23 -9.86
N ALA A 75 -4.29 26.42 -9.88
CA ALA A 75 -4.26 25.10 -10.50
C ALA A 75 -3.50 24.07 -9.64
N GLN A 76 -3.39 24.32 -8.34
CA GLN A 76 -2.71 23.40 -7.43
C GLN A 76 -3.47 22.09 -7.27
N TYR A 77 -2.71 20.99 -7.15
CA TYR A 77 -3.24 19.65 -6.93
C TYR A 77 -2.31 18.83 -6.04
N VAL A 78 -2.89 17.84 -5.36
CA VAL A 78 -2.14 16.79 -4.66
C VAL A 78 -2.14 15.53 -5.51
N LEU A 79 -0.96 14.97 -5.77
CA LEU A 79 -0.81 13.67 -6.43
C LEU A 79 -1.02 12.54 -5.41
N LYS A 80 -2.20 11.91 -5.44
CA LYS A 80 -2.60 10.86 -4.49
C LYS A 80 -2.05 9.48 -4.85
N GLY A 81 -1.77 9.24 -6.13
CA GLY A 81 -1.30 7.97 -6.64
C GLY A 81 -1.50 7.84 -8.14
N TRP A 82 -1.48 6.61 -8.63
CA TRP A 82 -1.62 6.26 -10.03
C TRP A 82 -2.59 5.11 -10.21
N ILE A 83 -3.43 5.20 -11.24
CA ILE A 83 -4.33 4.13 -11.69
C ILE A 83 -3.85 3.57 -13.02
N CYS A 84 -3.79 2.26 -13.14
CA CYS A 84 -3.48 1.59 -14.39
C CYS A 84 -4.71 1.67 -15.31
N VAL A 85 -4.62 2.43 -16.41
CA VAL A 85 -5.71 2.60 -17.39
C VAL A 85 -5.67 1.57 -18.51
N ALA A 86 -4.52 0.94 -18.72
CA ALA A 86 -4.36 -0.17 -19.65
C ALA A 86 -3.33 -1.17 -19.09
N GLY A 87 -3.68 -2.45 -19.03
CA GLY A 87 -2.79 -3.49 -18.50
C GLY A 87 -1.55 -3.72 -19.37
N GLY A 88 -0.49 -4.25 -18.77
CA GLY A 88 0.78 -4.56 -19.46
C GLY A 88 1.95 -4.78 -18.51
N GLU A 89 3.16 -4.70 -19.05
CA GLU A 89 4.43 -4.77 -18.30
C GLU A 89 5.25 -3.49 -18.55
N PRO A 90 5.00 -2.37 -17.82
CA PRO A 90 4.19 -2.22 -16.59
C PRO A 90 2.73 -1.79 -16.76
N GLY A 91 2.22 -1.67 -17.99
CA GLY A 91 0.92 -1.07 -18.26
C GLY A 91 1.01 0.45 -18.41
N THR A 92 -0.13 1.11 -18.63
CA THR A 92 -0.24 2.56 -18.78
C THR A 92 -0.84 3.17 -17.53
N TRP A 93 -0.14 4.11 -16.92
CA TRP A 93 -0.51 4.71 -15.63
C TRP A 93 -0.95 6.15 -15.80
N ALA A 94 -2.11 6.49 -15.23
CA ALA A 94 -2.61 7.84 -15.12
C ALA A 94 -2.50 8.34 -13.67
N GLU A 95 -2.20 9.63 -13.50
CA GLU A 95 -2.14 10.26 -12.19
C GLU A 95 -3.54 10.49 -11.61
N ASP A 96 -3.77 10.02 -10.38
CA ASP A 96 -4.95 10.37 -9.60
C ASP A 96 -4.66 11.65 -8.79
N ARG A 97 -5.21 12.76 -9.26
CA ARG A 97 -4.98 14.10 -8.72
C ARG A 97 -6.22 14.58 -7.94
N GLY A 98 -5.99 15.16 -6.78
CA GLY A 98 -7.01 15.94 -6.04
C GLY A 98 -6.72 17.43 -6.18
N MET A 99 -7.58 18.18 -6.86
CA MET A 99 -7.43 19.63 -6.99
C MET A 99 -7.59 20.29 -5.60
N THR A 100 -6.64 21.15 -5.23
CA THR A 100 -6.69 21.87 -3.94
C THR A 100 -7.26 23.28 -4.07
N GLY A 101 -7.26 23.83 -5.29
CA GLY A 101 -7.97 25.09 -5.61
C GLY A 101 -7.33 26.36 -5.05
N THR A 102 -6.14 26.26 -4.44
CA THR A 102 -5.33 27.39 -3.96
C THR A 102 -4.32 27.87 -4.99
#